data_AF-A0AAF5RUE6-F1
#
_entry.id   AF-A0AAF5RUE6-F1
#
_cell.length_a   1.000
_cell.length_b   1.000
_cell.length_c   1.000
_cell.angle_alpha   90.00
_cell.angle_beta   90.00
_cell.angle_gamma   90.00
#
_symmetry.space_group_name_H-M   'P 1'
#
loop_
_entity.id
_entity.type
_entity.pdbx_description
1 polymer ?
#
loop_
_entity_poly.entity_id
_entity_poly.type
_entity_poly.pdbx_seq_one_letter_code
_entity_poly.pdbx_strand_id
1 'polypeptide(L)'
;MSTESLYAAVNEVLKKLVAEAIATEKCVKVIHRTTKKTITPDKMEEILTTAKDQLQESVLNGVSQVIHNDEVLEGMIKLKNLIEESSKEDIGWRPSGIPSDDITGHLQPVMFNIEQNLVCLRDKLEAEIEASNILFAHAFKKRNMYKETEDKARAMMQEASFYNHSVRPLP
;
A
#
# COMPACT_ATOMS: atom_id res chain seq x y z
N MET A 1 13.94 -14.24 8.14
CA MET A 1 14.62 -14.14 9.43
C MET A 1 13.58 -14.25 10.54
N SER A 2 13.63 -15.29 11.37
CA SER A 2 12.73 -15.43 12.52
C SER A 2 13.23 -14.56 13.69
N THR A 3 12.34 -14.19 14.61
CA THR A 3 12.63 -13.49 15.87
C THR A 3 13.68 -14.22 16.72
N GLU A 4 13.78 -15.53 16.54
CA GLU A 4 14.86 -16.37 17.07
C GLU A 4 16.24 -15.92 16.59
N SER A 5 16.36 -15.31 15.41
CA SER A 5 17.64 -14.82 14.87
C SER A 5 18.15 -13.59 15.63
N LEU A 6 17.28 -12.66 16.04
CA LEU A 6 17.68 -11.48 16.82
C LEU A 6 18.05 -11.91 18.24
N TYR A 7 17.19 -12.73 18.85
CA TYR A 7 17.42 -13.24 20.20
C TYR A 7 18.70 -14.10 20.27
N ALA A 8 18.94 -14.96 19.27
CA ALA A 8 20.16 -15.74 19.17
C ALA A 8 21.40 -14.86 19.00
N ALA A 9 21.35 -13.82 18.15
CA ALA A 9 22.46 -12.90 17.98
C ALA A 9 22.79 -12.14 19.27
N VAL A 10 21.77 -11.64 19.97
CA VAL A 10 21.93 -10.97 21.27
C VAL A 10 22.51 -11.94 22.30
N ASN A 11 21.99 -13.16 22.38
CA ASN A 11 22.47 -14.17 23.32
C ASN A 11 23.95 -14.54 23.05
N GLU A 12 24.35 -14.68 21.79
CA GLU A 12 25.76 -14.97 21.44
C GLU A 12 26.71 -13.83 21.80
N VAL A 13 26.30 -12.58 21.57
CA VAL A 13 27.09 -11.41 22.00
C VAL A 13 27.16 -11.35 23.52
N LEU A 14 26.05 -11.58 24.21
CA LEU A 14 25.96 -11.57 25.67
C LEU A 14 26.86 -12.63 26.31
N LYS A 15 26.85 -13.86 25.81
CA LYS A 15 27.74 -14.93 26.30
C LYS A 15 29.21 -14.54 26.20
N LYS A 16 29.63 -13.95 25.08
CA LYS A 16 31.01 -13.49 24.89
C LYS A 16 31.37 -12.36 25.87
N LEU A 17 30.47 -11.40 26.02
CA LEU A 17 30.69 -10.24 26.89
C LEU A 17 30.75 -10.65 28.36
N VAL A 18 29.87 -11.55 28.79
CA VAL A 18 29.87 -12.13 30.15
C VAL A 18 31.14 -12.94 30.42
N ALA A 19 31.61 -13.73 29.44
CA ALA A 19 32.85 -14.49 29.57
C ALA A 19 34.09 -13.58 29.70
N GLU A 20 34.11 -12.45 28.99
CA GLU A 20 35.25 -11.52 29.00
C GLU A 20 35.25 -10.56 30.21
N ALA A 21 34.07 -10.11 30.62
CA ALA A 21 33.88 -9.16 31.73
C ALA A 21 33.98 -9.84 33.10
N ILE A 22 33.38 -11.02 33.25
CA ILE A 22 33.35 -11.80 34.51
C ILE A 22 34.39 -12.93 34.43
N ALA A 23 35.63 -12.54 34.14
CA ALA A 23 36.77 -13.44 34.12
C ALA A 23 37.35 -13.58 35.54
N THR A 24 37.52 -14.82 36.01
CA THR A 24 37.96 -15.14 37.37
C THR A 24 39.23 -14.39 37.78
N GLU A 25 40.22 -14.34 36.88
CA GLU A 25 41.50 -13.66 37.15
C GLU A 25 41.33 -12.14 37.35
N LYS A 26 40.45 -11.50 36.58
CA LYS A 26 40.18 -10.05 36.70
C LYS A 26 39.46 -9.75 38.02
N CYS A 27 38.44 -10.55 38.35
CA CYS A 27 37.64 -10.37 39.56
C CYS A 27 38.47 -10.60 40.84
N VAL A 28 39.30 -11.65 40.88
CA VAL A 28 40.22 -11.91 42.00
C VAL A 28 41.19 -10.74 42.20
N LYS A 29 41.80 -10.24 41.12
CA LYS A 29 42.72 -9.08 41.18
C LYS A 29 42.03 -7.83 41.71
N VAL A 30 40.82 -7.52 41.25
CA VAL A 30 40.04 -6.35 41.70
C VAL A 30 39.64 -6.46 43.16
N ILE A 31 39.14 -7.62 43.59
CA ILE A 31 38.73 -7.86 44.98
C ILE A 31 39.93 -7.76 45.91
N HIS A 32 41.05 -8.38 45.57
CA HIS A 32 42.27 -8.30 46.38
C HIS A 32 42.78 -6.85 46.48
N ARG A 33 42.81 -6.12 45.35
CA ARG A 33 43.21 -4.70 45.33
C ARG A 33 42.33 -3.82 46.22
N THR A 34 41.03 -4.08 46.23
CA THR A 34 40.04 -3.22 46.90
C THR A 34 39.88 -3.58 48.38
N THR A 35 39.82 -4.87 48.70
CA THR A 35 39.49 -5.36 50.04
C THR A 35 40.70 -5.84 50.84
N LYS A 36 41.86 -6.01 50.18
CA LYS A 36 43.07 -6.67 50.72
C LYS A 36 42.84 -8.09 51.26
N LYS A 37 41.69 -8.71 50.95
CA LYS A 37 41.33 -10.06 51.37
C LYS A 37 41.45 -11.03 50.20
N THR A 38 41.82 -12.26 50.51
CA THR A 38 41.84 -13.38 49.56
C THR A 38 40.58 -14.19 49.78
N ILE A 39 39.78 -14.36 48.72
CA ILE A 39 38.60 -15.21 48.73
C ILE A 39 39.02 -16.62 48.34
N THR A 40 38.44 -17.64 48.97
CA THR A 40 38.67 -19.03 48.59
C THR A 40 38.17 -19.29 47.16
N PRO A 41 38.88 -20.10 46.35
CA PRO A 41 38.52 -20.35 44.96
C PRO A 41 37.05 -20.78 44.78
N ASP A 42 36.57 -21.68 45.64
CA ASP A 42 35.19 -22.19 45.59
C ASP A 42 34.14 -21.08 45.76
N LYS A 43 34.37 -20.14 46.70
CA LYS A 43 33.47 -19.01 46.93
C LYS A 43 33.54 -17.99 45.80
N MET A 44 34.70 -17.83 45.19
CA MET A 44 34.86 -16.97 44.01
C MET A 44 34.09 -17.55 42.83
N GLU A 45 34.20 -18.86 42.59
CA GLU A 45 33.48 -19.55 41.52
C GLU A 45 31.96 -19.47 41.70
N GLU A 46 31.46 -19.65 42.93
CA GLU A 46 30.05 -19.45 43.27
C GLU A 46 29.57 -18.02 42.93
N ILE A 47 30.27 -16.99 43.42
CA ILE A 47 29.92 -15.58 43.16
C ILE A 47 29.94 -15.28 41.66
N LEU A 48 30.94 -15.77 40.93
CA LEU A 48 31.05 -15.52 39.50
C LEU A 48 29.95 -16.21 38.73
N THR A 49 29.58 -17.44 39.10
CA THR A 49 28.49 -18.17 38.44
C THR A 49 27.16 -17.46 38.65
N THR A 50 26.84 -17.10 39.90
CA THR A 50 25.63 -16.34 40.21
C THR A 50 25.59 -14.99 39.50
N ALA A 51 26.71 -14.25 39.45
CA ALA A 51 26.78 -12.97 38.77
C ALA A 51 26.60 -13.10 37.24
N LYS A 52 27.16 -14.17 36.64
CA LYS A 52 26.96 -14.47 35.21
C LYS A 52 25.51 -14.77 34.91
N ASP A 53 24.88 -15.63 35.71
CA ASP A 53 23.49 -16.04 35.49
C ASP A 53 22.52 -14.87 35.68
N GLN A 54 22.68 -14.08 36.75
CA GLN A 54 21.84 -12.91 37.00
C GLN A 54 22.01 -11.83 35.93
N LEU A 55 23.23 -11.59 35.46
CA LEU A 55 23.48 -10.64 34.37
C LEU A 55 22.85 -11.13 33.07
N GLN A 56 22.99 -12.42 32.76
CA GLN A 56 22.38 -13.01 31.56
C GLN A 56 20.86 -12.90 31.60
N GLU A 57 20.24 -13.32 32.70
CA GLU A 57 18.80 -13.27 32.88
C GLU A 57 18.26 -11.83 32.83
N SER A 58 18.92 -10.88 33.51
CA SER A 58 18.50 -9.48 33.53
C SER A 58 18.54 -8.85 32.14
N VAL A 59 19.61 -9.08 31.38
CA VAL A 59 19.74 -8.52 30.02
C VAL A 59 18.75 -9.18 29.06
N LEU A 60 18.57 -10.50 29.11
CA LEU A 60 17.62 -11.20 28.25
C LEU A 60 16.18 -10.79 28.53
N ASN A 61 15.81 -10.59 29.80
CA ASN A 61 14.49 -10.08 30.18
C ASN A 61 14.28 -8.65 29.68
N GLY A 62 15.28 -7.77 29.82
CA GLY A 62 15.21 -6.41 29.28
C GLY A 62 15.06 -6.37 27.75
N VAL A 63 15.81 -7.21 27.04
CA VAL A 63 15.70 -7.34 25.58
C VAL A 63 14.33 -7.89 25.18
N SER A 64 13.82 -8.88 25.90
CA SER A 64 12.47 -9.41 25.67
C SER A 64 11.41 -8.31 25.81
N GLN A 65 11.51 -7.47 26.85
CA GLN A 65 10.59 -6.34 27.04
C GLN A 65 10.67 -5.35 25.89
N VAL A 66 11.85 -4.97 25.41
CA VAL A 66 12.01 -4.07 24.25
C VAL A 66 11.38 -4.69 22.99
N ILE A 67 11.62 -5.98 22.75
CA ILE A 67 11.07 -6.68 21.58
C ILE A 67 9.53 -6.70 21.60
N HIS A 68 8.92 -6.86 22.78
CA HIS A 68 7.47 -6.99 22.92
C HIS A 68 6.75 -5.65 23.07
N ASN A 69 7.37 -4.65 23.72
CA ASN A 69 6.74 -3.36 24.00
C ASN A 69 6.86 -2.37 22.83
N ASP A 70 7.95 -2.41 22.07
CA ASP A 70 8.22 -1.41 21.02
C ASP A 70 7.75 -1.85 19.63
N GLU A 71 6.80 -2.81 19.57
CA GLU A 71 6.26 -3.37 18.31
C GLU A 71 7.33 -3.91 17.34
N VAL A 72 8.57 -4.12 17.81
CA VAL A 72 9.71 -4.55 16.99
C VAL A 72 9.39 -5.85 16.26
N LEU A 73 8.71 -6.77 16.95
CA LEU A 73 8.29 -8.04 16.38
C LEU A 73 7.33 -7.84 15.21
N GLU A 74 6.35 -6.95 15.35
CA GLU A 74 5.40 -6.63 14.28
C GLU A 74 6.09 -5.93 13.11
N GLY A 75 6.97 -4.97 13.40
CA GLY A 75 7.78 -4.29 12.39
C GLY A 75 8.68 -5.24 11.61
N MET A 76 9.32 -6.22 12.28
CA MET A 76 10.14 -7.24 11.63
C MET A 76 9.31 -8.17 10.74
N ILE A 77 8.11 -8.56 11.17
CA ILE A 77 7.20 -9.38 10.35
C ILE A 77 6.77 -8.59 9.10
N LYS A 78 6.33 -7.34 9.27
CA LYS A 78 5.96 -6.45 8.15
C LYS A 78 7.10 -6.30 7.16
N LEU A 79 8.32 -6.02 7.65
CA LEU A 79 9.50 -5.88 6.79
C LEU A 79 9.83 -7.18 6.06
N LYS A 80 9.73 -8.33 6.73
CA LYS A 80 9.95 -9.64 6.11
C LYS A 80 8.97 -9.86 4.96
N ASN A 81 7.68 -9.61 5.19
CA ASN A 81 6.65 -9.77 4.17
C ASN A 81 6.94 -8.85 2.97
N LEU A 82 7.30 -7.59 3.22
CA LEU A 82 7.69 -6.66 2.16
C LEU A 82 8.89 -7.17 1.34
N ILE A 83 9.91 -7.74 1.98
CA ILE A 83 11.07 -8.31 1.29
C ILE A 83 10.68 -9.54 0.46
N GLU A 84 9.79 -10.39 0.97
CA GLU A 84 9.32 -11.59 0.27
C GLU A 84 8.39 -11.25 -0.91
N GLU A 85 7.60 -10.19 -0.79
CA GLU A 85 6.73 -9.67 -1.85
C GLU A 85 7.50 -8.86 -2.91
N SER A 86 8.69 -8.38 -2.59
CA SER A 86 9.52 -7.60 -3.51
C SER A 86 10.18 -8.48 -4.57
N SER A 87 10.23 -8.00 -5.82
CA SER A 87 11.06 -8.63 -6.86
C SER A 87 12.55 -8.46 -6.49
N LYS A 88 13.36 -9.49 -6.71
CA LYS A 88 14.81 -9.44 -6.39
C LYS A 88 15.62 -8.71 -7.46
N GLU A 89 15.01 -8.42 -8.59
CA GLU A 89 15.67 -7.92 -9.80
C GLU A 89 15.46 -6.41 -9.98
N ASP A 90 14.41 -5.84 -9.38
CA ASP A 90 14.14 -4.40 -9.47
C ASP A 90 14.87 -3.63 -8.38
N ILE A 91 15.58 -2.58 -8.82
CA ILE A 91 16.12 -1.58 -7.89
C ILE A 91 14.95 -0.71 -7.45
N GLY A 92 14.41 -1.01 -6.26
CA GLY A 92 13.37 -0.19 -5.65
C GLY A 92 13.83 1.25 -5.51
N TRP A 93 12.92 2.20 -5.74
CA TRP A 93 13.18 3.63 -5.61
C TRP A 93 13.78 3.98 -4.24
N ARG A 94 14.65 5.00 -4.21
CA ARG A 94 15.30 5.52 -3.00
C ARG A 94 15.15 7.05 -2.97
N PRO A 95 14.96 7.66 -1.79
CA PRO A 95 14.97 9.11 -1.67
C PRO A 95 16.26 9.68 -2.24
N SER A 96 16.12 10.64 -3.15
CA SER A 96 17.22 11.36 -3.76
C SER A 96 17.84 12.38 -2.80
N GLY A 97 17.10 12.79 -1.77
CA GLY A 97 17.45 13.89 -0.89
C GLY A 97 17.01 15.25 -1.44
N ILE A 98 16.33 15.27 -2.58
CA ILE A 98 15.71 16.45 -3.18
C ILE A 98 14.21 16.39 -2.87
N PRO A 99 13.69 17.25 -1.98
CA PRO A 99 12.29 17.14 -1.52
C PRO A 99 11.26 17.22 -2.65
N SER A 100 11.49 18.03 -3.68
CA SER A 100 10.58 18.11 -4.83
C SER A 100 10.45 16.76 -5.53
N ASP A 101 11.57 16.13 -5.82
CA ASP A 101 11.64 14.91 -6.62
C ASP A 101 11.11 13.73 -5.81
N ASP A 102 11.39 13.71 -4.50
CA ASP A 102 10.91 12.67 -3.59
C ASP A 102 9.39 12.75 -3.38
N ILE A 103 8.85 13.97 -3.24
CA ILE A 103 7.39 14.19 -3.15
C ILE A 103 6.72 13.81 -4.48
N THR A 104 7.27 14.26 -5.62
CA THR A 104 6.71 13.95 -6.93
C THR A 104 6.72 12.45 -7.19
N GLY A 105 7.82 11.75 -6.89
CA GLY A 105 7.91 10.30 -7.01
C GLY A 105 6.88 9.57 -6.16
N HIS A 106 6.63 10.04 -4.94
CA HIS A 106 5.60 9.46 -4.06
C HIS A 106 4.17 9.69 -4.56
N LEU A 107 3.91 10.85 -5.17
CA LEU A 107 2.58 11.21 -5.68
C LEU A 107 2.28 10.62 -7.07
N GLN A 108 3.31 10.20 -7.80
CA GLN A 108 3.18 9.72 -9.17
C GLN A 108 2.15 8.58 -9.35
N PRO A 109 2.07 7.56 -8.48
CA PRO A 109 1.05 6.51 -8.61
C PRO A 109 -0.38 7.06 -8.46
N VAL A 110 -0.58 8.03 -7.56
CA VAL A 110 -1.89 8.67 -7.34
C VAL A 110 -2.26 9.49 -8.57
N MET A 111 -1.32 10.28 -9.10
CA MET A 111 -1.54 11.07 -10.31
C MET A 111 -1.91 10.18 -11.50
N PHE A 112 -1.18 9.07 -11.70
CA PHE A 112 -1.45 8.14 -12.78
C PHE A 112 -2.85 7.50 -12.68
N ASN A 113 -3.31 7.16 -11.48
CA ASN A 113 -4.66 6.66 -11.25
C ASN A 113 -5.73 7.72 -11.61
N ILE A 114 -5.53 8.97 -11.17
CA ILE A 114 -6.43 10.08 -11.51
C ILE A 114 -6.49 10.28 -13.02
N GLU A 115 -5.35 10.30 -13.71
CA GLU A 115 -5.28 10.44 -15.16
C GLU A 115 -6.05 9.32 -15.88
N GLN A 116 -5.87 8.06 -15.47
CA GLN A 116 -6.63 6.94 -16.04
C GLN A 116 -8.14 7.06 -15.83
N ASN A 117 -8.57 7.53 -14.66
CA ASN A 117 -9.99 7.73 -14.37
C ASN A 117 -10.59 8.84 -15.24
N LEU A 118 -9.86 9.94 -15.46
CA LEU A 118 -10.30 11.03 -16.33
C LEU A 118 -10.40 10.59 -17.78
N VAL A 119 -9.45 9.78 -18.27
CA VAL A 119 -9.51 9.18 -19.60
C VAL A 119 -10.75 8.30 -19.73
N CYS A 120 -11.00 7.40 -18.77
CA CYS A 120 -12.19 6.56 -18.76
C CYS A 120 -13.50 7.38 -18.76
N LEU A 121 -13.53 8.51 -18.05
CA LEU A 121 -14.70 9.38 -17.99
C LEU A 121 -14.93 10.10 -19.33
N ARG A 122 -13.86 10.60 -19.96
CA ARG A 122 -13.93 11.21 -21.29
C ARG A 122 -14.50 10.23 -22.30
N ASP A 123 -13.98 9.01 -22.34
CA ASP A 123 -14.41 8.01 -23.32
C ASP A 123 -15.90 7.65 -23.16
N LYS A 124 -16.39 7.60 -21.92
CA LYS A 124 -17.83 7.43 -21.63
C LYS A 124 -18.66 8.60 -22.17
N LEU A 125 -18.24 9.83 -21.93
CA LEU A 125 -18.95 11.02 -22.40
C LEU A 125 -18.96 11.11 -23.93
N GLU A 126 -17.86 10.76 -24.59
CA GLU A 126 -17.81 10.72 -26.05
C GLU A 126 -18.79 9.69 -26.62
N ALA A 127 -18.89 8.50 -26.01
CA ALA A 127 -19.86 7.49 -26.40
C ALA A 127 -21.31 7.94 -26.19
N GLU A 128 -21.60 8.66 -25.09
CA GLU A 128 -22.94 9.22 -24.85
C GLU A 128 -23.31 10.31 -25.87
N ILE A 129 -22.36 11.17 -26.23
CA ILE A 129 -22.55 12.19 -27.27
C ILE A 129 -22.83 11.53 -28.62
N GLU A 130 -22.07 10.50 -28.99
CA GLU A 130 -22.30 9.75 -30.23
C GLU A 130 -23.68 9.09 -30.25
N ALA A 131 -24.06 8.41 -29.16
CA ALA A 131 -25.39 7.82 -29.04
C ALA A 131 -26.51 8.87 -29.16
N SER A 132 -26.35 10.04 -28.53
CA SER A 132 -27.29 11.16 -28.61
C SER A 132 -27.40 11.70 -30.04
N ASN A 133 -26.28 11.85 -30.76
CA ASN A 133 -26.27 12.28 -32.16
C ASN A 133 -26.99 11.29 -33.07
N ILE A 134 -26.81 9.99 -32.86
CA ILE A 134 -27.53 8.94 -33.59
C ILE A 134 -29.05 9.04 -33.34
N LEU A 135 -29.44 9.21 -32.08
CA LEU A 135 -30.85 9.38 -31.71
C LEU A 135 -31.47 10.63 -32.36
N PHE A 136 -30.73 11.75 -32.39
CA PHE A 136 -31.17 12.98 -33.03
C PHE A 136 -31.33 12.80 -34.54
N ALA A 137 -30.37 12.17 -35.22
CA ALA A 137 -30.46 11.88 -36.65
C ALA A 137 -31.68 11.00 -36.97
N HIS A 138 -31.95 9.98 -36.15
CA HIS A 138 -33.13 9.13 -36.29
C HIS A 138 -34.44 9.91 -36.10
N ALA A 139 -34.52 10.75 -35.06
CA ALA A 139 -35.68 11.60 -34.80
C ALA A 139 -35.95 12.60 -35.94
N PHE A 140 -34.89 13.20 -36.48
CA PHE A 140 -34.97 14.12 -37.61
C PHE A 140 -35.52 13.42 -38.87
N LYS A 141 -34.99 12.23 -39.21
CA LYS A 141 -35.49 11.42 -40.32
C LYS A 141 -36.98 11.09 -40.15
N LYS A 142 -37.38 10.67 -38.95
CA LYS A 142 -38.78 10.34 -38.65
C LYS A 142 -39.69 11.55 -38.81
N ARG A 143 -39.26 12.73 -38.37
CA ARG A 143 -39.99 14.00 -38.53
C ARG A 143 -40.22 14.34 -40.01
N ASN A 144 -39.20 14.18 -40.85
CA ASN A 144 -39.34 14.45 -42.29
C ASN A 144 -40.34 13.49 -42.95
N MET A 145 -40.30 12.20 -42.61
CA MET A 145 -41.28 11.22 -43.11
C MET A 145 -42.72 11.56 -42.70
N TYR A 146 -42.95 11.97 -41.45
CA TYR A 146 -44.27 12.42 -41.01
C TYR A 146 -44.75 13.64 -41.81
N LYS A 147 -43.87 14.62 -42.01
CA LYS A 147 -44.19 15.83 -42.78
C LYS A 147 -44.55 15.49 -44.23
N GLU A 148 -43.77 14.64 -44.90
CA GLU A 148 -44.08 14.18 -46.26
C GLU A 148 -45.42 13.44 -46.35
N THR A 149 -45.73 12.63 -45.34
CA THR A 149 -46.99 11.87 -45.29
C THR A 149 -48.19 12.81 -45.08
N GLU A 150 -48.02 13.81 -44.22
CA GLU A 150 -49.03 14.85 -43.98
C GLU A 150 -49.26 15.71 -45.24
N ASP A 151 -48.19 16.13 -45.91
CA ASP A 151 -48.27 16.91 -47.15
C ASP A 151 -49.00 16.11 -48.25
N LYS A 152 -48.71 14.82 -48.40
CA LYS A 152 -49.42 13.92 -49.33
C LYS A 152 -50.91 13.78 -48.98
N ALA A 153 -51.23 13.60 -47.71
CA ALA A 153 -52.62 13.49 -47.26
C ALA A 153 -53.42 14.78 -47.55
N ARG A 154 -52.81 15.95 -47.31
CA ARG A 154 -53.42 17.25 -47.66
C ARG A 154 -53.66 17.40 -49.16
N ALA A 155 -52.69 17.02 -49.99
CA ALA A 155 -52.83 17.07 -51.44
C ALA A 155 -54.01 16.18 -51.92
N MET A 156 -54.09 14.93 -51.44
CA MET A 156 -55.20 14.03 -51.77
C MET A 156 -56.56 14.56 -51.31
N MET A 157 -56.64 15.18 -50.13
CA MET A 157 -57.87 15.81 -49.64
C MET A 157 -58.31 16.99 -50.53
N GLN A 158 -57.36 17.81 -50.99
CA GLN A 158 -57.66 18.90 -51.93
C GLN A 158 -58.16 18.35 -53.26
N GLU A 159 -57.48 17.36 -53.85
CA GLU A 159 -57.93 16.69 -55.08
C GLU A 159 -59.33 16.09 -54.94
N ALA A 160 -59.61 15.37 -53.85
CA ALA A 160 -60.93 14.81 -53.57
C ALA A 160 -62.02 15.91 -53.42
N SER A 161 -61.66 17.08 -52.88
CA SER A 161 -62.56 18.24 -52.82
C SER A 161 -62.89 18.80 -54.21
N PHE A 162 -61.94 18.80 -55.15
CA PHE A 162 -62.17 19.22 -56.54
C PHE A 162 -63.07 18.23 -57.31
N TYR A 163 -62.88 16.93 -57.11
CA TYR A 163 -63.74 15.91 -57.73
C TYR A 163 -65.18 15.96 -57.19
N ASN A 164 -65.38 16.17 -55.89
CA ASN A 164 -66.72 16.25 -55.30
C ASN A 164 -67.50 17.52 -55.69
N HIS A 165 -66.83 18.63 -56.01
CA HIS A 165 -67.50 19.83 -56.54
C HIS A 165 -67.92 19.72 -58.00
N SER A 166 -67.30 18.85 -58.78
CA SER A 166 -67.63 18.65 -60.20
C SER A 166 -68.82 17.70 -60.44
N VAL A 167 -69.31 17.01 -59.39
CA VAL A 167 -70.40 16.01 -59.46
C VAL A 167 -71.66 16.51 -58.74
N ARG A 168 -71.98 17.81 -58.84
CA ARG A 168 -73.35 18.29 -58.59
C ARG A 168 -74.10 18.26 -59.92
N PRO A 169 -75.12 17.40 -60.09
CA PRO A 169 -76.02 17.55 -61.23
C PRO A 169 -76.73 18.90 -61.08
N LEU A 170 -76.68 19.73 -62.12
CA LEU A 170 -77.59 20.86 -62.26
C LEU A 170 -79.04 20.32 -62.36
N PRO A 171 -80.03 21.07 -61.85
CA PRO A 171 -81.42 20.61 -61.71
C PRO A 171 -82.07 20.20 -63.03
#